data_AF-A0A7S0HAC8-F1
#
_entry.id   AF-A0A7S0HAC8-F1
#
_cell.length_a   1.000
_cell.length_b   1.000
_cell.length_c   1.000
_cell.angle_alpha   90.00
_cell.angle_beta   90.00
_cell.angle_gamma   90.00
#
_symmetry.space_group_name_H-M   'P 1'
#
loop_
_entity.id
_entity.type
_entity.pdbx_description
1 polymer ?
#
loop_
_entity_poly.entity_id
_entity_poly.type
_entity_poly.pdbx_seq_one_letter_code
_entity_poly.pdbx_strand_id
1 'polypeptide(L)'
;KGAEIVVATPGRLIDMLKCKATNCRRVTFLVLDEADKMLDMGFEPQIHCIMGQIRPDRQTLLFSATFKKRIREFAQRLLDNPVQITVGSIGEASSDVRQVVKVLPDASQKWNFLMQMLPPMIDDGEVIIFVSTKVASE
;
A
#
# COMPACT_ATOMS: atom_id res chain seq x y z
N LYS A 1 28.50 5.84 14.41
CA LYS A 1 27.14 6.36 14.72
C LYS A 1 26.13 5.35 14.15
N GLY A 2 25.13 4.94 14.92
CA GLY A 2 24.10 3.97 14.50
C GLY A 2 22.78 4.65 14.13
N ALA A 3 21.75 3.87 13.82
CA ALA A 3 20.39 4.34 13.61
C ALA A 3 19.44 3.64 14.59
N GLU A 4 18.54 4.41 15.19
CA GLU A 4 17.50 3.95 16.10
C GLU A 4 16.23 3.55 15.35
N ILE A 5 15.96 4.19 14.21
CA ILE A 5 14.81 3.93 13.33
C ILE A 5 15.32 3.77 11.90
N VAL A 6 14.81 2.77 11.20
CA VAL A 6 15.10 2.53 9.78
C VAL A 6 13.78 2.39 9.02
N VAL A 7 13.61 3.23 8.00
CA VAL A 7 12.53 3.12 7.01
C VAL A 7 13.14 2.59 5.72
N ALA A 8 12.63 1.49 5.20
CA ALA A 8 13.20 0.85 4.01
C ALA A 8 12.15 0.04 3.25
N THR A 9 12.37 -0.12 1.94
CA THR A 9 11.65 -1.10 1.13
C THR A 9 12.26 -2.50 1.34
N PRO A 10 11.46 -3.58 1.27
CA PRO A 10 11.94 -4.94 1.56
C PRO A 10 13.16 -5.34 0.72
N GLY A 11 13.13 -5.04 -0.59
CA GLY A 11 14.23 -5.35 -1.51
C GLY A 11 15.55 -4.69 -1.11
N ARG A 12 15.55 -3.40 -0.76
CA ARG A 12 16.78 -2.71 -0.36
C ARG A 12 17.28 -3.16 1.01
N LEU A 13 16.37 -3.40 1.96
CA LEU A 13 16.74 -3.84 3.30
C LEU A 13 17.39 -5.22 3.29
N ILE A 14 16.86 -6.18 2.51
CA ILE A 14 17.46 -7.51 2.45
C ILE A 14 18.87 -7.49 1.85
N ASP A 15 19.12 -6.63 0.86
CA ASP A 15 20.46 -6.48 0.30
C ASP A 15 21.46 -5.95 1.35
N MET A 16 21.03 -4.96 2.15
CA MET A 16 21.85 -4.40 3.24
C MET A 16 22.14 -5.43 4.35
N LEU A 17 21.19 -6.34 4.62
CA LEU A 17 21.39 -7.45 5.55
C LEU A 17 22.35 -8.51 4.97
N LYS A 18 22.20 -8.86 3.69
CA LYS A 18 23.06 -9.85 3.01
C LYS A 18 24.51 -9.40 2.93
N CYS A 19 24.77 -8.13 2.62
CA CYS A 19 26.13 -7.58 2.60
C CYS A 19 26.69 -7.26 4.01
N LYS A 20 25.94 -7.57 5.07
CA LYS A 20 26.31 -7.31 6.48
C LYS A 20 26.59 -5.83 6.78
N ALA A 21 26.03 -4.91 5.98
CA ALA A 21 26.14 -3.47 6.22
C ALA A 21 25.30 -3.04 7.44
N THR A 22 24.24 -3.79 7.77
CA THR A 22 23.42 -3.59 8.97
C THR A 22 22.92 -4.93 9.54
N ASN A 23 22.28 -4.90 10.71
CA ASN A 23 21.58 -6.05 11.29
C ASN A 23 20.33 -5.61 12.03
N CYS A 24 19.34 -6.50 12.14
CA CYS A 24 18.07 -6.23 12.83
C CYS A 24 17.98 -6.91 14.21
N ARG A 25 19.10 -7.33 14.81
CA ARG A 25 19.11 -8.16 16.03
C ARG A 25 18.50 -7.47 17.25
N ARG A 26 18.56 -6.14 17.31
CA ARG A 26 18.01 -5.31 18.41
C ARG A 26 16.63 -4.72 18.11
N VAL A 27 16.05 -5.02 16.96
CA VAL A 27 14.75 -4.47 16.58
C VAL A 27 13.67 -5.14 17.43
N THR A 28 12.97 -4.34 18.24
CA THR A 28 11.85 -4.78 19.09
C THR A 28 10.49 -4.37 18.52
N PHE A 29 10.48 -3.56 17.45
CA PHE A 29 9.29 -2.99 16.85
C PHE A 29 9.38 -3.08 15.32
N LEU A 30 8.40 -3.72 14.69
CA LEU A 30 8.32 -3.89 13.24
C LEU A 30 6.99 -3.31 12.74
N VAL A 31 7.05 -2.49 11.68
CA VAL A 31 5.87 -1.97 11.00
C VAL A 31 5.90 -2.44 9.55
N LEU A 32 4.82 -3.06 9.11
CA LEU A 32 4.53 -3.31 7.69
C LEU A 32 3.42 -2.37 7.26
N ASP A 33 3.74 -1.46 6.35
CA ASP A 33 2.79 -0.49 5.79
C ASP A 33 2.46 -0.82 4.33
N GLU A 34 1.24 -0.54 3.89
CA GLU A 34 0.68 -0.97 2.59
C GLU A 34 0.92 -2.47 2.29
N ALA A 35 0.58 -3.35 3.26
CA ALA A 35 0.89 -4.78 3.16
C ALA A 35 0.28 -5.46 1.94
N ASP A 36 -0.92 -5.05 1.51
CA ASP A 36 -1.56 -5.54 0.28
C ASP A 36 -0.72 -5.26 -0.97
N LYS A 37 -0.24 -4.03 -1.11
CA LYS A 37 0.65 -3.66 -2.20
C LYS A 37 1.97 -4.42 -2.17
N MET A 38 2.54 -4.63 -0.98
CA MET A 38 3.77 -5.43 -0.86
C MET A 38 3.57 -6.88 -1.33
N LEU A 39 2.43 -7.50 -1.01
CA LEU A 39 2.11 -8.85 -1.48
C LEU A 39 1.83 -8.89 -2.98
N ASP A 40 1.17 -7.87 -3.52
CA ASP A 40 0.90 -7.73 -4.96
C ASP A 40 2.19 -7.54 -5.76
N MET A 41 3.19 -6.84 -5.20
CA MET A 41 4.55 -6.73 -5.75
C MET A 41 5.40 -8.00 -5.57
N GLY A 42 4.87 -9.02 -4.89
CA GLY A 42 5.57 -10.29 -4.68
C GLY A 42 6.68 -10.24 -3.62
N PHE A 43 6.65 -9.28 -2.69
CA PHE A 43 7.68 -9.15 -1.65
C PHE A 43 7.53 -10.11 -0.45
N GLU A 44 6.53 -10.99 -0.47
CA GLU A 44 6.25 -11.95 0.60
C GLU A 44 7.49 -12.76 1.03
N PRO A 45 8.30 -13.36 0.12
CA PRO A 45 9.50 -14.11 0.51
C PRO A 45 10.57 -13.24 1.17
N GLN A 46 10.75 -12.00 0.69
CA GLN A 46 11.72 -11.06 1.23
C GLN A 46 11.31 -10.62 2.64
N ILE A 47 10.03 -10.36 2.88
CA ILE A 47 9.52 -10.00 4.21
C ILE A 47 9.77 -11.14 5.19
N HIS A 48 9.45 -12.38 4.83
CA HIS A 48 9.75 -13.54 5.68
C HIS A 48 11.24 -13.69 5.99
N CYS A 49 12.11 -13.45 5.00
CA CYS A 49 13.55 -13.48 5.21
C CYS A 49 14.04 -12.39 6.18
N ILE A 50 13.54 -11.16 6.03
CA ILE A 50 13.86 -10.04 6.93
C ILE A 50 13.41 -10.37 8.36
N MET A 51 12.20 -10.87 8.54
CA MET A 51 11.68 -11.23 9.86
C MET A 51 12.49 -12.31 10.55
N GLY A 52 13.02 -13.28 9.80
CA GLY A 52 13.93 -14.29 10.33
C GLY A 52 15.25 -13.73 10.88
N GLN A 53 15.60 -12.48 10.55
CA GLN A 53 16.75 -11.76 11.10
C GLN A 53 16.39 -10.88 12.31
N ILE A 54 15.11 -10.79 12.66
CA ILE A 54 14.60 -10.04 13.81
C ILE A 54 14.32 -11.02 14.94
N ARG A 55 14.53 -10.58 16.19
CA ARG A 55 14.16 -11.36 17.37
C ARG A 55 12.66 -11.75 17.35
N PRO A 56 12.29 -12.95 17.86
CA PRO A 56 10.91 -13.41 17.88
C PRO A 56 10.02 -12.58 18.81
N ASP A 57 10.57 -12.11 19.92
CA ASP A 57 9.92 -11.27 20.92
C ASP A 57 9.97 -9.79 20.50
N ARG A 58 9.08 -9.45 19.57
CA ARG A 58 8.91 -8.10 19.03
C ARG A 58 7.43 -7.77 18.92
N GLN A 59 7.10 -6.49 19.02
CA GLN A 59 5.79 -6.00 18.62
C GLN A 59 5.78 -5.80 17.10
N THR A 60 4.73 -6.29 16.43
CA THR A 60 4.56 -6.13 14.99
C THR A 60 3.23 -5.44 14.70
N LEU A 61 3.27 -4.39 13.89
CA LEU A 61 2.08 -3.72 13.35
C LEU A 61 2.00 -3.99 11.85
N LEU A 62 0.79 -4.26 11.37
CA LEU A 62 0.48 -4.42 9.95
C LEU A 62 -0.64 -3.45 9.58
N PHE A 63 -0.37 -2.59 8.61
CA PHE A 63 -1.31 -1.66 8.01
C PHE A 63 -1.59 -2.08 6.57
N SER A 64 -2.86 -2.07 6.20
CA SER A 64 -3.32 -2.46 4.87
C SER A 64 -4.65 -1.79 4.58
N ALA A 65 -4.82 -1.26 3.37
CA ALA A 65 -6.09 -0.66 2.94
C ALA A 65 -7.15 -1.74 2.67
N THR A 66 -6.72 -2.90 2.18
CA THR A 66 -7.61 -4.04 1.93
C THR A 66 -7.30 -5.22 2.84
N PHE A 67 -8.32 -6.03 3.16
CA PHE A 67 -8.18 -7.21 4.03
C PHE A 67 -8.73 -8.49 3.36
N LYS A 68 -8.30 -8.69 2.10
CA LYS A 68 -8.61 -9.90 1.31
C LYS A 68 -8.01 -11.15 1.95
N LYS A 69 -8.49 -12.33 1.55
CA LYS A 69 -8.04 -13.64 2.08
C LYS A 69 -6.52 -13.78 2.17
N ARG A 70 -5.80 -13.39 1.11
CA ARG A 70 -4.33 -13.44 1.05
C ARG A 70 -3.65 -12.60 2.16
N ILE A 71 -4.16 -11.39 2.42
CA ILE A 71 -3.63 -10.52 3.49
C ILE A 71 -3.96 -11.06 4.88
N ARG A 72 -5.16 -11.63 5.05
CA ARG A 72 -5.55 -12.27 6.32
C ARG A 72 -4.64 -13.46 6.66
N GLU A 73 -4.39 -14.33 5.69
CA GLU A 73 -3.49 -15.48 5.85
C GLU A 73 -2.05 -15.03 6.13
N PHE A 74 -1.59 -13.98 5.44
CA PHE A 74 -0.28 -13.38 5.70
C PHE A 74 -0.18 -12.81 7.12
N ALA A 75 -1.18 -12.04 7.56
CA ALA A 75 -1.23 -11.45 8.90
C ALA A 75 -1.24 -12.53 10.01
N GLN A 76 -1.99 -13.62 9.83
CA GLN A 76 -2.03 -14.74 10.78
C GLN A 76 -0.68 -15.45 10.96
N ARG A 77 0.15 -15.49 9.91
CA ARG A 77 1.51 -16.06 9.99
C ARG A 77 2.51 -15.07 10.58
N LEU A 78 2.24 -13.78 10.45
CA LEU A 78 3.17 -12.71 10.78
C LEU A 78 3.03 -12.23 12.22
N LEU A 79 1.79 -12.16 12.71
CA LEU A 79 1.39 -11.55 13.96
C LEU A 79 1.05 -12.63 15.00
N ASP A 80 1.36 -12.36 16.26
CA ASP A 80 0.94 -13.18 17.40
C ASP A 80 -0.24 -12.52 18.11
N ASN A 81 -1.38 -13.23 18.17
CA ASN A 81 -2.65 -12.78 18.76
C ASN A 81 -2.98 -11.28 18.53
N PRO A 82 -3.11 -10.82 17.27
CA PRO A 82 -3.25 -9.39 16.98
C PRO A 82 -4.63 -8.85 17.34
N VAL A 83 -4.66 -7.60 17.82
CA VAL A 83 -5.90 -6.80 17.87
C VAL A 83 -6.17 -6.23 16.48
N GLN A 84 -7.28 -6.62 15.87
CA GLN A 84 -7.70 -6.08 14.58
C GLN A 84 -8.53 -4.81 14.78
N ILE A 85 -8.05 -3.69 14.24
CA ILE A 85 -8.77 -2.42 14.19
C ILE A 85 -9.14 -2.17 12.73
N THR A 86 -10.44 -1.96 12.47
CA THR A 86 -10.95 -1.65 11.12
C THR A 86 -11.69 -0.33 11.19
N VAL A 87 -11.36 0.57 10.27
CA VAL A 87 -12.08 1.84 10.08
C VAL A 87 -12.89 1.72 8.79
N GLY A 88 -14.23 1.76 8.91
CA GLY A 88 -15.16 1.57 7.80
C GLY A 88 -15.52 0.10 7.52
N SER A 89 -16.13 -0.16 6.35
CA SER A 89 -16.56 -1.50 5.91
C SER A 89 -15.45 -2.22 5.14
N ILE A 90 -15.21 -3.50 5.46
CA ILE A 90 -14.15 -4.31 4.83
C ILE A 90 -14.52 -4.65 3.38
N GLY A 91 -13.77 -4.11 2.41
CA GLY A 91 -13.80 -4.58 1.02
C GLY A 91 -14.77 -3.87 0.09
N GLU A 92 -15.45 -2.82 0.56
CA GLU A 92 -16.28 -1.95 -0.29
C GLU A 92 -15.54 -0.63 -0.55
N ALA A 93 -15.69 -0.10 -1.77
CA ALA A 93 -15.36 1.30 -2.00
C ALA A 93 -16.19 2.15 -1.03
N SER A 94 -15.60 3.20 -0.46
CA SER A 94 -16.28 4.03 0.54
C SER A 94 -17.70 4.39 0.06
N SER A 95 -18.71 4.06 0.87
CA SER A 95 -20.11 4.43 0.61
C SER A 95 -20.29 5.93 0.42
N ASP A 96 -19.37 6.71 0.97
CA ASP A 96 -19.37 8.16 0.93
C ASP A 96 -18.85 8.71 -0.42
N VAL A 97 -18.32 7.85 -1.29
CA VAL A 97 -17.83 8.22 -2.62
C VAL A 97 -18.85 7.80 -3.68
N ARG A 98 -19.56 8.77 -4.23
CA ARG A 98 -20.44 8.57 -5.39
C ARG A 98 -19.58 8.26 -6.64
N GLN A 99 -19.70 7.05 -7.15
CA GLN A 99 -19.01 6.61 -8.37
C GLN A 99 -19.96 6.63 -9.57
N VAL A 100 -19.52 7.23 -10.67
CA VAL A 100 -20.28 7.28 -11.93
C VAL A 100 -19.41 6.72 -13.05
N VAL A 101 -19.90 5.67 -13.72
CA VAL A 101 -19.20 5.05 -14.85
C VAL A 101 -19.86 5.48 -16.15
N LYS A 102 -19.08 6.06 -17.06
CA LYS A 102 -19.51 6.39 -18.42
C LYS A 102 -18.72 5.58 -19.44
N VAL A 103 -19.42 4.72 -20.18
CA VAL A 103 -18.83 4.00 -21.31
C VAL A 103 -18.89 4.90 -22.55
N LEU A 104 -17.74 5.14 -23.16
CA LEU A 104 -17.62 5.91 -24.40
C LEU A 104 -17.31 4.97 -25.57
N PRO A 105 -17.85 5.22 -26.78
CA PRO A 105 -17.60 4.41 -27.96
C PRO A 105 -16.12 4.37 -28.38
N ASP A 106 -15.41 5.48 -28.20
CA ASP A 106 -14.01 5.63 -28.64
C ASP A 106 -13.20 6.49 -27.66
N ALA A 107 -11.87 6.26 -27.63
CA ALA A 107 -10.95 6.98 -26.76
C ALA A 107 -10.83 8.48 -27.11
N SER A 108 -10.97 8.87 -28.38
CA SER A 108 -10.92 10.27 -28.82
C SER A 108 -12.03 11.14 -28.20
N GLN A 109 -13.14 10.53 -27.80
CA GLN A 109 -14.26 11.25 -27.19
C GLN A 109 -14.03 11.61 -25.72
N LYS A 110 -13.03 11.01 -25.06
CA LYS A 110 -12.73 11.27 -23.64
C LYS A 110 -12.43 12.74 -23.36
N TRP A 111 -11.69 13.40 -24.25
CA TRP A 111 -11.32 14.81 -24.06
C TRP A 111 -12.54 15.73 -24.13
N ASN A 112 -13.36 15.57 -25.16
CA ASN A 112 -14.58 16.37 -25.31
C ASN A 112 -15.57 16.11 -24.16
N PHE A 113 -15.72 14.85 -23.74
CA PHE A 113 -16.54 14.50 -22.59
C PHE A 113 -16.03 15.14 -21.30
N LEU A 114 -14.72 15.09 -21.05
CA LEU A 114 -14.09 15.72 -19.90
C LEU A 114 -14.34 17.23 -19.89
N MET A 115 -14.10 17.92 -21.01
CA MET A 115 -14.32 19.37 -21.13
C MET A 115 -15.78 19.79 -20.91
N GLN A 116 -16.75 18.91 -21.18
CA GLN A 116 -18.16 19.17 -20.89
C GLN A 116 -18.50 18.97 -19.41
N MET A 117 -17.86 18.00 -18.75
CA MET A 117 -18.16 17.65 -17.35
C MET A 117 -17.37 18.47 -16.33
N LEU A 118 -16.21 19.01 -16.73
CA LEU A 118 -15.27 19.65 -15.83
C LEU A 118 -15.75 21.00 -15.24
N PRO A 119 -16.44 21.90 -15.99
CA PRO A 119 -16.84 23.20 -15.46
C PRO A 119 -17.63 23.13 -14.14
N PRO A 120 -18.74 22.37 -14.02
CA PRO A 120 -19.47 22.30 -12.75
C PRO A 120 -18.65 21.65 -11.63
N MET A 121 -17.71 20.76 -11.94
CA MET A 121 -16.85 20.13 -10.93
C MET A 121 -15.82 21.10 -10.36
N ILE A 122 -15.29 22.00 -11.19
CA ILE A 122 -14.36 23.05 -10.76
C ILE A 122 -15.09 24.10 -9.91
N ASP A 123 -16.35 24.42 -10.26
CA ASP A 123 -17.17 25.34 -9.48
C ASP A 123 -17.42 24.81 -8.05
N ASP A 124 -17.52 23.49 -7.89
CA ASP A 124 -17.68 22.82 -6.58
C ASP A 124 -16.37 22.68 -5.79
N GLY A 125 -15.19 22.71 -6.45
CA GLY A 125 -13.89 22.62 -5.77
C GLY A 125 -12.72 22.16 -6.64
N GLU A 126 -11.62 21.79 -5.99
CA GLU A 126 -10.42 21.29 -6.69
C GLU A 126 -10.66 19.89 -7.27
N VAL A 127 -10.26 19.69 -8.53
CA VAL A 127 -10.46 18.44 -9.28
C VAL A 127 -9.12 17.79 -9.62
N ILE A 128 -9.01 16.48 -9.38
CA ILE A 128 -7.86 15.67 -9.80
C ILE A 128 -8.28 14.76 -10.96
N ILE A 129 -7.55 14.83 -12.07
CA ILE A 129 -7.77 13.98 -13.25
C ILE A 129 -6.61 12.99 -13.36
N PHE A 130 -6.92 11.70 -13.28
CA PHE A 130 -5.95 10.63 -13.46
C PHE A 130 -5.90 10.17 -14.92
N VAL A 131 -4.69 10.07 -15.47
CA VAL A 131 -4.41 9.51 -16.79
C VAL A 131 -3.43 8.34 -16.68
N SER A 132 -3.42 7.45 -17.67
CA SER A 132 -2.66 6.20 -17.61
C SER A 132 -1.16 6.37 -17.85
N THR A 133 -0.73 7.45 -18.51
CA THR A 133 0.67 7.69 -18.85
C THR A 133 1.08 9.11 -18.49
N LYS A 134 2.34 9.29 -18.12
CA LYS A 134 2.91 10.62 -17.84
C LYS A 134 2.83 11.55 -19.06
N VAL A 135 3.06 11.02 -20.26
CA VAL A 135 2.95 11.78 -21.51
C VAL A 135 1.54 12.33 -21.72
N ALA A 136 0.50 11.66 -21.20
CA ALA A 136 -0.88 12.16 -21.29
C ALA A 136 -1.24 13.17 -20.18
N SER A 137 -0.41 13.34 -19.16
CA SER A 137 -0.64 14.31 -18.07
C SER A 137 0.05 15.65 -18.28
N GLU A 138 1.04 15.67 -19.18
CA GLU A 138 1.78 16.87 -19.60
C GLU A 138 1.04 17.55 -20.77
#